data_AF-A0A497KAW3-F1
#
_entry.id   AF-A0A497KAW3-F1
#
_cell.length_a   1.000
_cell.length_b   1.000
_cell.length_c   1.000
_cell.angle_alpha   90.00
_cell.angle_beta   90.00
_cell.angle_gamma   90.00
#
_symmetry.space_group_name_H-M   'P 1'
#
loop_
_entity.id
_entity.type
_entity.pdbx_description
1 polymer ?
#
loop_
_entity_poly.entity_id
_entity_poly.type
_entity_poly.pdbx_seq_one_letter_code
_entity_poly.pdbx_strand_id
1 'polypeptide(L)' 'MIMNLGIVMAKVLGVLGSARRDGYTIKVLKKALEGAASIPNVKIELVHLLDYKFGPCRSCYECIRRDEHRCVLPDDMGK' A
#
# COMPACT_ATOMS: atom_id res chain seq x y z
N MET A 1 -24.69 -14.17 -25.45
CA MET A 1 -23.49 -13.96 -26.30
C MET A 1 -22.94 -12.61 -25.87
N ILE A 2 -22.06 -12.52 -24.88
CA ILE A 2 -20.69 -13.01 -24.81
C ILE A 2 -20.31 -13.22 -23.34
N MET A 3 -19.58 -14.32 -23.10
CA MET A 3 -19.07 -14.79 -21.82
C MET A 3 -18.07 -13.77 -21.26
N ASN A 4 -18.09 -13.51 -19.94
CA ASN A 4 -17.02 -12.74 -19.29
C ASN A 4 -16.39 -13.55 -18.14
N LEU A 5 -16.00 -14.79 -18.44
CA LEU A 5 -14.94 -15.45 -17.69
C LEU A 5 -13.61 -14.87 -18.17
N GLY A 6 -12.97 -14.00 -17.37
CA GLY A 6 -11.56 -13.66 -17.59
C GLY A 6 -11.12 -12.20 -17.42
N ILE A 7 -11.97 -11.27 -17.01
CA ILE A 7 -11.49 -9.91 -16.70
C ILE A 7 -10.68 -9.95 -15.41
N VAL A 8 -9.35 -9.89 -15.55
CA VAL A 8 -8.43 -9.69 -14.43
C VAL A 8 -8.68 -8.30 -13.86
N MET A 9 -9.16 -8.24 -12.63
CA MET A 9 -9.27 -7.01 -11.86
C MET A 9 -7.88 -6.64 -11.36
N ALA A 10 -7.22 -5.69 -12.01
CA ALA A 10 -5.95 -5.15 -11.51
C ALA A 10 -6.22 -4.19 -10.34
N LYS A 11 -5.38 -4.23 -9.30
CA LYS A 11 -5.46 -3.32 -8.16
C LYS A 11 -4.16 -2.52 -8.06
N VAL A 12 -4.28 -1.20 -7.98
CA VAL A 12 -3.15 -0.28 -7.80
C VAL A 12 -3.20 0.30 -6.40
N LEU A 13 -2.13 0.06 -5.63
CA LEU A 13 -1.95 0.63 -4.30
C LEU A 13 -1.02 1.83 -4.38
N GLY A 14 -1.52 3.02 -4.05
CA GLY A 14 -0.73 4.21 -3.83
C GLY A 14 -0.33 4.33 -2.37
N VAL A 15 0.96 4.48 -2.09
CA VAL A 15 1.48 4.65 -0.73
C VAL A 15 2.05 6.05 -0.57
N LEU A 16 1.43 6.85 0.30
CA LEU A 16 1.97 8.15 0.69
C LEU A 16 2.92 7.98 1.88
N GLY A 17 4.21 8.19 1.65
CA GLY A 17 5.21 8.27 2.73
C GLY A 17 5.47 9.69 3.25
N SER A 18 4.93 10.72 2.60
CA SER A 18 5.12 12.11 3.04
C SER A 18 4.36 12.39 4.32
N ALA A 19 4.99 13.14 5.23
CA ALA A 19 4.33 13.56 6.46
C ALA A 19 3.19 14.59 6.24
N ARG A 20 3.22 15.30 5.11
CA ARG A 20 2.23 16.33 4.78
C ARG A 20 1.01 15.70 4.13
N ARG A 21 -0.13 15.70 4.85
CA ARG A 21 -1.41 15.14 4.39
C ARG A 21 -2.05 15.91 3.22
N ASP A 22 -1.63 17.14 2.99
CA ASP A 22 -2.18 18.09 2.01
C ASP A 22 -1.09 18.73 1.11
N GLY A 23 0.12 18.16 1.12
CA GLY A 23 1.27 18.65 0.35
C GLY A 23 1.24 18.33 -1.15
N TYR A 24 2.34 18.63 -1.84
CA TYR A 24 2.46 18.37 -3.29
C TYR A 24 2.49 16.87 -3.63
N THR A 25 3.16 16.05 -2.81
CA THR A 25 3.29 14.61 -3.05
C THR A 25 1.93 13.91 -3.12
N ILE A 26 1.01 14.20 -2.19
CA ILE A 26 -0.32 13.61 -2.21
C ILE A 26 -1.15 14.07 -3.41
N LYS A 27 -0.99 15.32 -3.85
CA LYS A 27 -1.69 15.84 -5.04
C LYS A 27 -1.25 15.10 -6.31
N VAL A 28 0.06 14.89 -6.48
CA VAL A 28 0.61 14.11 -7.61
C VAL A 28 0.18 12.65 -7.53
N LEU A 29 0.28 12.02 -6.35
CA LEU A 29 -0.14 10.62 -6.15
C LEU A 29 -1.62 10.42 -6.48
N LYS A 30 -2.50 11.32 -6.03
CA LYS A 30 -3.93 11.29 -6.37
C LYS A 30 -4.16 11.37 -7.88
N LYS A 31 -3.45 12.25 -8.59
CA LYS A 31 -3.58 12.34 -10.05
C LYS A 31 -3.09 11.09 -10.78
N ALA A 32 -2.03 10.45 -10.31
CA ALA A 32 -1.59 9.16 -10.85
C ALA A 32 -2.63 8.05 -10.62
N LEU A 33 -3.22 7.99 -9.43
CA LEU A 33 -4.29 7.03 -9.12
C LEU A 33 -5.58 7.30 -9.91
N GLU A 34 -5.97 8.56 -10.10
CA GLU A 34 -7.09 8.93 -10.98
C GLU A 34 -6.86 8.42 -12.42
N GLY A 35 -5.63 8.56 -12.94
CA GLY A 35 -5.25 7.99 -14.23
C GLY A 35 -5.37 6.47 -14.27
N ALA A 36 -4.92 5.76 -13.23
CA ALA A 36 -5.07 4.31 -13.14
C ALA A 36 -6.54 3.88 -13.07
N ALA A 37 -7.37 4.58 -12.30
CA ALA A 37 -8.80 4.31 -12.17
C ALA A 37 -9.60 4.58 -13.45
N SER A 38 -9.03 5.31 -14.42
CA SER A 38 -9.68 5.54 -15.72
C SER A 38 -9.69 4.30 -16.62
N ILE A 39 -8.85 3.29 -16.33
CA ILE A 39 -8.76 2.07 -17.13
C ILE A 39 -9.84 1.07 -16.67
N PRO A 40 -10.58 0.45 -17.61
CA PRO A 40 -11.58 -0.56 -17.27
C PRO A 40 -11.00 -1.68 -16.39
N ASN A 41 -11.74 -2.02 -15.35
CA ASN A 41 -11.41 -3.12 -14.41
C ASN A 41 -10.16 -2.89 -13.55
N VAL A 42 -9.70 -1.64 -13.42
CA VAL A 42 -8.68 -1.24 -12.44
C VAL A 42 -9.33 -0.65 -11.20
N LYS A 43 -8.95 -1.16 -10.02
CA LYS A 43 -9.29 -0.55 -8.72
C LYS A 43 -8.07 0.16 -8.14
N ILE A 44 -8.31 1.25 -7.43
CA ILE A 44 -7.26 1.97 -6.71
C ILE A 44 -7.48 1.90 -5.19
N GLU A 45 -6.39 1.97 -4.46
CA GLU A 45 -6.36 2.17 -3.01
C GLU A 45 -5.27 3.18 -2.66
N LEU A 46 -5.51 4.00 -1.65
CA LEU A 46 -4.54 4.96 -1.14
C LEU A 46 -4.32 4.69 0.34
N VAL A 47 -3.06 4.45 0.70
CA VAL A 47 -2.60 4.25 2.08
C VAL A 47 -1.66 5.39 2.47
N HIS A 48 -1.85 5.97 3.64
CA HIS A 48 -0.91 6.94 4.22
C HIS A 48 -0.09 6.25 5.32
N LEU A 49 1.23 6.19 5.16
CA LEU A 49 2.09 5.48 6.12
C LEU A 49 2.00 6.05 7.54
N LEU A 50 1.69 7.33 7.69
CA LEU A 50 1.53 7.96 9.01
C LEU A 50 0.15 7.75 9.64
N ASP A 51 -0.75 7.02 9.01
CA ASP A 51 -1.94 6.48 9.69
C ASP A 51 -1.58 5.28 10.58
N TYR A 52 -0.36 4.74 10.44
CA TYR A 52 0.16 3.61 11.19
C TYR A 52 1.29 4.04 12.12
N LYS A 53 1.44 3.31 13.22
CA LYS A 53 2.47 3.47 14.23
C LYS A 53 3.49 2.35 14.06
N PHE A 54 4.61 2.64 13.40
CA PHE A 54 5.73 1.71 13.34
C PHE A 54 7.06 2.47 13.35
N GLY A 55 8.10 1.80 13.85
CA GLY A 55 9.46 2.36 13.93
C GLY A 55 10.35 1.96 12.76
N PRO A 56 11.59 2.48 12.70
CA PRO A 56 12.60 1.95 11.80
C PRO A 56 12.95 0.49 12.17
N CYS A 57 13.31 -0.31 11.17
CA CYS A 57 13.82 -1.66 11.38
C CYS A 57 15.07 -1.63 12.29
N ARG A 58 15.13 -2.56 13.26
CA ARG A 58 16.26 -2.69 14.19
C ARG A 58 17.32 -3.71 13.76
N SER A 59 17.19 -4.28 12.56
CA SER A 59 18.08 -5.33 12.04
C SER A 59 18.27 -6.51 13.01
N CYS A 60 17.21 -6.92 13.71
CA CYS A 60 17.26 -8.08 14.61
C CYS A 60 17.16 -9.43 13.86
N TYR A 61 16.72 -9.40 12.59
CA TYR A 61 16.53 -10.54 11.70
C TYR A 61 15.48 -11.58 12.16
N GLU A 62 14.69 -11.27 13.18
CA GLU A 62 13.64 -12.19 13.68
C GLU A 62 12.56 -12.49 12.63
N CYS A 63 12.22 -11.54 11.76
CA CYS A 63 11.28 -11.76 10.66
C CYS A 63 11.76 -12.77 9.60
N ILE A 64 13.08 -13.04 9.54
CA ILE A 64 13.65 -14.05 8.64
C ILE A 64 13.77 -15.41 9.34
N ARG A 65 14.02 -15.40 10.66
CA ARG A 65 14.26 -16.60 11.47
C ARG A 65 12.99 -17.31 11.94
N ARG A 66 11.87 -16.59 12.06
CA ARG A 66 10.59 -17.14 12.52
C ARG A 66 9.69 -17.54 11.36
N ASP A 67 8.96 -18.63 11.53
CA ASP A 67 8.06 -19.18 10.52
C ASP A 67 6.91 -18.22 10.15
N GLU A 68 6.51 -17.33 11.06
CA GLU A 68 5.44 -16.36 10.77
C GLU A 68 5.87 -15.26 9.78
N HIS A 69 7.17 -15.11 9.53
CA HIS A 69 7.75 -14.06 8.69
C HIS A 69 7.25 -12.62 8.99
N ARG A 70 6.92 -12.36 10.25
CA ARG A 70 6.42 -11.06 10.73
C ARG A 70 7.45 -10.33 11.58
N CYS A 71 7.38 -9.00 11.55
CA CYS A 71 8.14 -8.17 12.49
C CYS A 71 7.72 -8.52 13.93
N VAL A 72 8.69 -8.50 14.85
CA VAL A 72 8.48 -8.80 16.29
C VAL A 72 8.37 -7.55 17.15
N LEU A 73 8.64 -6.39 16.57
CA LEU A 73 8.42 -5.11 17.26
C LEU A 73 6.92 -4.96 17.48
N PRO A 74 6.45 -4.51 18.65
CA PRO A 74 5.03 -4.36 18.96
C PRO A 74 4.47 -3.05 18.36
N ASP A 75 4.19 -3.07 17.07
CA ASP A 75 3.79 -1.90 16.29
C ASP A 75 2.92 -2.31 15.07
N ASP A 76 2.44 -1.37 14.27
CA ASP A 76 1.52 -1.71 13.17
C ASP A 76 2.19 -2.50 12.02
N MET A 77 3.52 -2.69 12.05
CA MET A 77 4.26 -3.58 11.15
C MET A 77 4.42 -5.00 11.73
N GLY A 78 4.29 -5.19 13.05
CA GLY A 78 4.46 -6.47 13.73
C GLY A 78 3.76 -6.54 15.09
N LYS A 79 3.15 -7.69 15.40
CA LYS A 79 2.39 -7.96 16.65
C LYS A 79 1.69 -6.79 17.35
#